data_AF-A0A523RK61-F1
#
_entry.id   AF-A0A523RK61-F1
#
_cell.length_a   1.000
_cell.length_b   1.000
_cell.length_c   1.000
_cell.angle_alpha   90.00
_cell.angle_beta   90.00
_cell.angle_gamma   90.00
#
_symmetry.space_group_name_H-M   'P 1'
#
loop_
_entity.id
_entity.type
_entity.pdbx_description
1 polymer ?
#
loop_
_entity_poly.entity_id
_entity_poly.type
_entity_poly.pdbx_seq_one_letter_code
_entity_poly.pdbx_strand_id
1 'polypeptide(L)'
;MIKEEVEPQETVEETEEIEEVKDVEYTGLCNNPYFPVKPDTFWNYKVQNPSDTYEYVSSFIEIANESFMEKIESKVFNADIKWLCLSDGLVQSEYSALMLEDDSQGMEFTTESYEGVTLPSPDKWIIGYKWDTRYRVRTTIIVEDEQVTFTGDIIIKNEIVLIESVTVPAGTFPEAFKIDSDKSMNISVDIGGTSMSFDAYTDISSWYAEDTGLVKQISKATCGTTTIELLYIEEKGI
;
A
#
# COMPACT_ATOMS: atom_id res chain seq x y z
N MET A 1 -18.02 -69.15 45.59
CA MET A 1 -18.57 -67.97 46.29
C MET A 1 -17.42 -66.99 46.41
N ILE A 2 -17.33 -65.83 45.77
CA ILE A 2 -18.25 -64.99 45.00
C ILE A 2 -17.40 -64.45 43.82
N LYS A 3 -17.95 -64.42 42.61
CA LYS A 3 -17.37 -63.67 41.48
C LYS A 3 -17.76 -62.22 41.68
N GLU A 4 -16.78 -61.32 41.72
CA GLU A 4 -17.01 -59.88 41.52
C GLU A 4 -16.60 -59.56 40.08
N GLU A 5 -17.55 -58.98 39.36
CA GLU A 5 -17.47 -58.46 38.02
C GLU A 5 -17.50 -56.94 38.16
N VAL A 6 -16.52 -56.24 37.60
CA VAL A 6 -16.55 -54.78 37.45
C VAL A 6 -16.10 -54.47 36.01
N GLU A 7 -16.95 -53.68 35.34
CA GLU A 7 -17.01 -53.33 33.93
C GLU A 7 -15.73 -52.74 33.32
N PRO A 8 -15.55 -52.86 31.99
CA PRO A 8 -14.58 -52.08 31.24
C PRO A 8 -15.05 -50.62 31.11
N GLN A 9 -14.16 -49.67 31.40
CA GLN A 9 -14.40 -48.25 31.10
C GLN A 9 -14.38 -48.03 29.58
N GLU A 10 -15.46 -47.43 29.06
CA GLU A 10 -15.51 -46.89 27.71
C GLU A 10 -14.56 -45.70 27.60
N THR A 11 -13.54 -45.83 26.75
CA THR A 11 -12.71 -44.71 26.30
C THR A 11 -13.47 -43.99 25.19
N VAL A 12 -13.99 -42.80 25.48
CA VAL A 12 -14.55 -41.90 24.45
C VAL A 12 -13.37 -41.21 23.77
N GLU A 13 -13.02 -41.65 22.56
CA GLU A 13 -12.17 -40.88 21.65
C GLU A 13 -12.97 -39.70 21.13
N GLU A 14 -12.79 -38.55 21.76
CA GLU A 14 -13.22 -37.26 21.24
C GLU A 14 -12.34 -36.95 20.02
N THR A 15 -12.89 -37.23 18.84
CA THR A 15 -12.24 -36.88 17.57
C THR A 15 -12.46 -35.38 17.38
N GLU A 16 -11.44 -34.57 17.69
CA GLU A 16 -11.41 -33.15 17.31
C GLU A 16 -11.50 -33.06 15.79
N GLU A 17 -12.66 -32.64 15.32
CA GLU A 17 -12.92 -32.27 13.94
C GLU A 17 -12.11 -30.99 13.69
N ILE A 18 -10.95 -31.13 13.04
CA ILE A 18 -10.15 -29.99 12.59
C ILE A 18 -11.00 -29.29 11.53
N GLU A 19 -11.60 -28.16 11.88
CA GLU A 19 -12.22 -27.26 10.90
C GLU A 19 -11.15 -26.89 9.87
N GLU A 20 -11.33 -27.41 8.66
CA GLU A 20 -10.63 -26.97 7.46
C GLU A 20 -10.77 -25.44 7.37
N VAL A 21 -9.65 -24.72 7.49
CA VAL A 21 -9.61 -23.27 7.26
C VAL A 21 -10.02 -23.06 5.82
N LYS A 22 -11.29 -22.70 5.61
CA LYS A 22 -11.78 -22.33 4.29
C LYS A 22 -11.00 -21.11 3.83
N ASP A 23 -10.32 -21.24 2.70
CA ASP A 23 -9.90 -20.12 1.87
C ASP A 23 -11.08 -19.15 1.76
N VAL A 24 -10.97 -18.00 2.43
CA VAL A 24 -11.90 -16.91 2.22
C VAL A 24 -11.59 -16.37 0.83
N GLU A 25 -12.29 -16.85 -0.18
CA GLU A 25 -12.35 -16.15 -1.46
C GLU A 25 -12.99 -14.78 -1.20
N TYR A 26 -12.17 -13.73 -1.12
CA TYR A 26 -12.64 -12.35 -1.05
C TYR A 26 -13.28 -11.98 -2.38
N THR A 27 -14.54 -12.36 -2.53
CA THR A 27 -15.40 -11.94 -3.63
C THR A 27 -15.87 -10.50 -3.36
N GLY A 28 -15.42 -9.55 -4.16
CA GLY A 28 -15.75 -8.13 -3.94
C GLY A 28 -14.97 -7.19 -4.83
N LEU A 29 -15.31 -5.89 -4.76
CA LEU A 29 -14.64 -4.85 -5.55
C LEU A 29 -13.16 -4.67 -5.17
N CYS A 30 -12.75 -5.19 -4.00
CA CYS A 30 -11.36 -5.15 -3.54
C CYS A 30 -10.46 -6.17 -4.26
N ASN A 31 -11.05 -7.12 -5.00
CA ASN A 31 -10.25 -8.09 -5.71
C ASN A 31 -9.58 -7.44 -6.93
N ASN A 32 -8.28 -7.22 -6.83
CA ASN A 32 -7.43 -6.75 -7.92
C ASN A 32 -6.21 -7.69 -8.01
N PRO A 33 -5.99 -8.40 -9.13
CA PRO A 33 -4.90 -9.37 -9.22
C PRO A 33 -3.53 -8.70 -9.19
N TYR A 34 -3.46 -7.38 -9.43
CA TYR A 34 -2.23 -6.59 -9.32
C TYR A 34 -2.13 -5.81 -8.02
N PHE A 35 -3.05 -6.05 -7.07
CA PHE A 35 -2.96 -5.60 -5.69
C PHE A 35 -3.71 -6.61 -4.79
N PRO A 36 -3.17 -7.82 -4.66
CA PRO A 36 -3.86 -8.93 -3.99
C PRO A 36 -4.02 -8.65 -2.49
N VAL A 37 -5.25 -8.36 -2.06
CA VAL A 37 -5.58 -8.16 -0.65
C VAL A 37 -5.84 -9.52 -0.01
N LYS A 38 -4.81 -10.11 0.59
CA LYS A 38 -4.86 -11.42 1.24
C LYS A 38 -4.65 -11.28 2.76
N PRO A 39 -5.51 -11.88 3.60
CA PRO A 39 -5.27 -11.97 5.03
C PRO A 39 -4.02 -12.81 5.28
N ASP A 40 -3.39 -12.60 6.43
CA ASP A 40 -2.25 -13.40 6.92
C ASP A 40 -1.06 -13.48 5.94
N THR A 41 -1.02 -12.60 4.94
CA THR A 41 0.03 -12.46 3.95
C THR A 41 0.77 -11.15 4.19
N PHE A 42 2.10 -11.22 4.16
CA PHE A 42 2.99 -10.12 4.52
C PHE A 42 4.00 -9.89 3.39
N TRP A 43 3.97 -8.70 2.78
CA TRP A 43 4.91 -8.30 1.75
C TRP A 43 6.07 -7.55 2.39
N ASN A 44 7.27 -8.11 2.29
CA ASN A 44 8.46 -7.53 2.87
C ASN A 44 9.22 -6.77 1.78
N TYR A 45 9.44 -5.48 1.98
CA TYR A 45 10.09 -4.60 1.01
C TYR A 45 11.37 -4.01 1.58
N LYS A 46 12.34 -3.78 0.69
CA LYS A 46 13.52 -2.97 0.96
C LYS A 46 13.40 -1.64 0.23
N VAL A 47 13.59 -0.55 0.97
CA VAL A 47 13.66 0.81 0.44
C VAL A 47 15.11 1.27 0.47
N GLN A 48 15.62 1.68 -0.68
CA GLN A 48 16.92 2.32 -0.83
C GLN A 48 16.72 3.77 -1.24
N ASN A 49 17.00 4.67 -0.32
CA ASN A 49 17.01 6.11 -0.51
C ASN A 49 18.46 6.61 -0.73
N PRO A 50 18.65 7.88 -1.16
CA PRO A 50 19.99 8.46 -1.30
C PRO A 50 20.81 8.46 -0.01
N SER A 51 20.14 8.61 1.14
CA SER A 51 20.79 8.80 2.44
C SER A 51 20.76 7.54 3.32
N ASP A 52 19.83 6.63 3.10
CA ASP A 52 19.61 5.48 3.98
C ASP A 52 18.96 4.30 3.26
N THR A 53 18.99 3.13 3.89
CA THR A 53 18.30 1.91 3.45
C THR A 53 17.58 1.28 4.63
N TYR A 54 16.30 1.01 4.46
CA TYR A 54 15.48 0.35 5.47
C TYR A 54 14.54 -0.68 4.84
N GLU A 55 13.88 -1.46 5.68
CA GLU A 55 12.89 -2.44 5.28
C GLU A 55 11.56 -2.12 5.95
N TYR A 56 10.46 -2.44 5.28
CA TYR A 56 9.11 -2.38 5.85
C TYR A 56 8.30 -3.61 5.44
N VAL A 57 7.27 -3.90 6.23
CA VAL A 57 6.29 -4.95 5.97
C VAL A 57 4.97 -4.29 5.65
N SER A 58 4.34 -4.68 4.54
CA SER A 58 2.94 -4.33 4.21
C SER A 58 2.05 -5.54 4.47
N SER A 59 0.91 -5.31 5.12
CA SER A 59 -0.13 -6.31 5.39
C SER A 59 -1.51 -5.68 5.37
N PHE A 60 -2.57 -6.51 5.29
CA PHE A 60 -3.94 -6.02 5.20
C PHE A 60 -4.79 -6.49 6.36
N ILE A 61 -5.55 -5.57 6.94
CA ILE A 61 -6.54 -5.85 8.00
C ILE A 61 -7.88 -5.23 7.66
N GLU A 62 -8.91 -5.56 8.45
CA GLU A 62 -10.26 -5.00 8.30
C GLU A 62 -10.81 -5.15 6.86
N ILE A 63 -10.48 -6.28 6.22
CA ILE A 63 -10.84 -6.56 4.84
C ILE A 63 -12.36 -6.76 4.75
N ALA A 64 -13.03 -5.85 4.04
CA ALA A 64 -14.46 -5.88 3.77
C ALA A 64 -14.73 -5.76 2.25
N ASN A 65 -15.99 -5.84 1.85
CA ASN A 65 -16.36 -5.86 0.41
C ASN A 65 -16.01 -4.57 -0.35
N GLU A 66 -15.98 -3.43 0.36
CA GLU A 66 -15.85 -2.08 -0.22
C GLU A 66 -14.63 -1.31 0.31
N SER A 67 -13.88 -1.88 1.27
CA SER A 67 -12.73 -1.22 1.87
C SER A 67 -11.83 -2.21 2.61
N PHE A 68 -10.59 -1.81 2.83
CA PHE A 68 -9.64 -2.48 3.72
C PHE A 68 -8.63 -1.46 4.26
N MET A 69 -7.85 -1.86 5.27
CA MET A 69 -6.74 -1.08 5.79
C MET A 69 -5.42 -1.78 5.43
N GLU A 70 -4.49 -1.05 4.83
CA GLU A 70 -3.11 -1.49 4.66
C GLU A 70 -2.29 -1.00 5.85
N LYS A 71 -1.60 -1.91 6.52
CA LYS A 71 -0.64 -1.60 7.58
C LYS A 71 0.76 -1.67 7.02
N ILE A 72 1.51 -0.60 7.23
CA ILE A 72 2.93 -0.54 6.91
C ILE A 72 3.72 -0.41 8.20
N GLU A 73 4.58 -1.38 8.46
CA GLU A 73 5.38 -1.46 9.68
C GLU A 73 6.86 -1.49 9.34
N SER A 74 7.64 -0.60 9.96
CA SER A 74 9.09 -0.57 9.84
C SER A 74 9.74 -0.24 11.19
N LYS A 75 11.07 -0.27 11.24
CA LYS A 75 11.81 0.19 12.43
C LYS A 75 11.81 1.72 12.59
N VAL A 76 11.46 2.46 11.54
CA VAL A 76 11.59 3.92 11.47
C VAL A 76 10.24 4.61 11.60
N PHE A 77 9.21 4.06 10.98
CA PHE A 77 7.84 4.59 10.97
C PHE A 77 6.80 3.46 10.91
N ASN A 78 5.55 3.79 11.20
CA ASN A 78 4.40 2.92 10.97
C ASN A 78 3.25 3.76 10.40
N ALA A 79 2.46 3.17 9.50
CA ALA A 79 1.29 3.85 8.93
C ALA A 79 0.14 2.87 8.71
N ASP A 80 -1.07 3.38 8.87
CA ASP A 80 -2.31 2.73 8.47
C ASP A 80 -2.91 3.51 7.29
N ILE A 81 -3.12 2.85 6.16
CA ILE A 81 -3.64 3.48 4.93
C ILE A 81 -5.02 2.91 4.63
N LYS A 82 -6.01 3.79 4.56
CA LYS A 82 -7.37 3.40 4.19
C LYS A 82 -7.57 3.30 2.69
N TRP A 83 -7.97 2.12 2.26
CA TRP A 83 -8.33 1.82 0.88
C TRP A 83 -9.84 1.65 0.71
N LEU A 84 -10.35 2.20 -0.40
CA LEU A 84 -11.72 2.01 -0.87
C LEU A 84 -11.71 1.22 -2.17
N CYS A 85 -12.68 0.34 -2.32
CA CYS A 85 -12.81 -0.54 -3.45
C CYS A 85 -14.03 -0.13 -4.27
N LEU A 86 -13.78 0.48 -5.42
CA LEU A 86 -14.81 0.97 -6.33
C LEU A 86 -14.88 0.09 -7.57
N SER A 87 -15.97 0.19 -8.33
CA SER A 87 -16.10 -0.51 -9.62
C SER A 87 -15.00 -0.14 -10.61
N ASP A 88 -14.47 1.07 -10.52
CA ASP A 88 -13.41 1.56 -11.40
C ASP A 88 -11.99 1.20 -10.94
N GLY A 89 -11.82 0.65 -9.74
CA GLY A 89 -10.53 0.29 -9.17
C GLY A 89 -10.38 0.59 -7.68
N LEU A 90 -9.15 0.53 -7.19
CA LEU A 90 -8.78 0.77 -5.80
C LEU A 90 -8.37 2.22 -5.60
N VAL A 91 -8.80 2.81 -4.48
CA VAL A 91 -8.50 4.21 -4.11
C VAL A 91 -7.85 4.25 -2.74
N GLN A 92 -6.68 4.87 -2.62
CA GLN A 92 -6.18 5.34 -1.33
C GLN A 92 -6.94 6.62 -0.98
N SER A 93 -7.81 6.57 0.01
CA SER A 93 -8.66 7.73 0.37
C SER A 93 -7.89 8.83 1.09
N GLU A 94 -6.70 8.50 1.58
CA GLU A 94 -5.77 9.41 2.21
C GLU A 94 -4.47 9.34 1.42
N TYR A 95 -3.94 10.50 1.05
CA TYR A 95 -2.60 10.57 0.52
C TYR A 95 -1.63 10.26 1.66
N SER A 96 -1.09 9.04 1.70
CA SER A 96 -0.11 8.68 2.71
C SER A 96 1.25 9.27 2.33
N ALA A 97 1.70 10.20 3.15
CA ALA A 97 2.97 10.91 2.98
C ALA A 97 4.17 10.08 3.48
N LEU A 98 4.13 8.75 3.32
CA LEU A 98 5.14 7.76 3.76
C LEU A 98 6.59 8.05 3.35
N MET A 99 6.82 9.11 2.58
CA MET A 99 8.11 9.61 2.14
C MET A 99 8.64 10.81 2.95
N LEU A 100 7.92 11.31 3.97
CA LEU A 100 8.28 12.56 4.69
C LEU A 100 8.57 12.39 6.19
N GLU A 101 8.46 11.19 6.76
CA GLU A 101 8.29 11.05 8.21
C GLU A 101 9.54 10.93 9.07
N ASP A 102 10.74 10.90 8.50
CA ASP A 102 11.97 10.90 9.32
C ASP A 102 12.21 12.27 10.00
N ASP A 103 11.45 13.32 9.63
CA ASP A 103 11.60 14.68 10.17
C ASP A 103 10.26 15.41 10.43
N SER A 104 9.13 14.69 10.46
CA SER A 104 7.77 15.29 10.53
C SER A 104 7.29 15.64 11.94
N GLN A 105 8.17 15.70 12.95
CA GLN A 105 7.79 16.11 14.31
C GLN A 105 7.16 17.53 14.28
N GLY A 106 5.86 17.60 14.53
CA GLY A 106 5.09 18.85 14.50
C GLY A 106 4.38 19.15 13.16
N MET A 107 4.34 18.20 12.23
CA MET A 107 3.61 18.31 10.96
C MET A 107 2.33 17.45 11.00
N GLU A 108 1.17 18.08 10.85
CA GLU A 108 -0.12 17.39 10.67
C GLU A 108 -0.50 17.43 9.19
N PHE A 109 -0.67 16.26 8.58
CA PHE A 109 -1.07 16.12 7.18
C PHE A 109 -2.52 15.66 7.09
N THR A 110 -3.33 16.28 6.23
CA THR A 110 -4.74 15.94 6.03
C THR A 110 -5.06 15.93 4.54
N THR A 111 -5.76 14.89 4.09
CA THR A 111 -6.36 14.86 2.75
C THR A 111 -7.75 15.48 2.82
N GLU A 112 -7.96 16.62 2.16
CA GLU A 112 -9.26 17.32 2.11
C GLU A 112 -10.21 16.68 1.09
N SER A 113 -9.67 16.24 -0.05
CA SER A 113 -10.43 15.56 -1.10
C SER A 113 -9.52 14.71 -1.97
N TYR A 114 -10.09 13.69 -2.59
CA TYR A 114 -9.44 12.89 -3.62
C TYR A 114 -10.36 12.70 -4.83
N GLU A 115 -9.79 12.48 -6.00
CA GLU A 115 -10.50 12.17 -7.24
C GLU A 115 -9.70 11.15 -8.06
N GLY A 116 -10.40 10.23 -8.72
CA GLY A 116 -9.81 9.15 -9.50
C GLY A 116 -9.50 7.92 -8.65
N VAL A 117 -8.75 6.99 -9.25
CA VAL A 117 -8.32 5.74 -8.62
C VAL A 117 -6.80 5.70 -8.49
N THR A 118 -6.29 5.01 -7.48
CA THR A 118 -4.86 4.72 -7.33
C THR A 118 -4.45 3.62 -8.30
N LEU A 119 -5.21 2.52 -8.33
CA LEU A 119 -5.04 1.42 -9.28
C LEU A 119 -6.35 1.15 -10.00
N PRO A 120 -6.35 1.01 -11.34
CA PRO A 120 -7.56 0.77 -12.09
C PRO A 120 -8.08 -0.66 -11.89
N SER A 121 -9.36 -0.86 -12.22
CA SER A 121 -10.00 -2.17 -12.25
C SER A 121 -9.26 -3.15 -13.19
N PRO A 122 -9.33 -4.47 -12.93
CA PRO A 122 -8.51 -5.46 -13.65
C PRO A 122 -8.65 -5.43 -15.17
N ASP A 123 -9.85 -5.14 -15.68
CA ASP A 123 -10.15 -5.06 -17.12
C ASP A 123 -9.42 -3.90 -17.85
N LYS A 124 -8.90 -2.92 -17.10
CA LYS A 124 -8.18 -1.76 -17.63
C LYS A 124 -6.66 -1.96 -17.61
N TRP A 125 -6.15 -3.10 -17.15
CA TRP A 125 -4.72 -3.43 -17.15
C TRP A 125 -4.22 -3.81 -18.55
N ILE A 126 -4.21 -2.82 -19.43
CA ILE A 126 -3.77 -2.93 -20.82
C ILE A 126 -2.76 -1.83 -21.15
N ILE A 127 -1.77 -2.14 -21.99
CA ILE A 127 -0.76 -1.18 -22.43
C ILE A 127 -1.44 0.03 -23.11
N GLY A 128 -1.03 1.24 -22.70
CA GLY A 128 -1.55 2.51 -23.17
C GLY A 128 -2.76 3.03 -22.39
N TYR A 129 -3.30 2.28 -21.41
CA TYR A 129 -4.34 2.80 -20.53
C TYR A 129 -3.77 3.91 -19.63
N LYS A 130 -4.53 5.01 -19.50
CA LYS A 130 -4.13 6.23 -18.78
C LYS A 130 -5.22 6.67 -17.81
N TRP A 131 -4.81 7.16 -16.65
CA TRP A 131 -5.71 7.75 -15.66
C TRP A 131 -4.97 8.78 -14.80
N ASP A 132 -5.74 9.69 -14.23
CA ASP A 132 -5.23 10.66 -13.27
C ASP A 132 -5.75 10.31 -11.86
N THR A 133 -4.90 10.49 -10.86
CA THR A 133 -5.27 10.53 -9.45
C THR A 133 -4.98 11.91 -8.91
N ARG A 134 -5.93 12.51 -8.18
CA ARG A 134 -5.81 13.87 -7.65
C ARG A 134 -6.10 13.87 -6.17
N TYR A 135 -5.31 14.63 -5.42
CA TYR A 135 -5.54 14.90 -4.01
C TYR A 135 -5.47 16.40 -3.77
N ARG A 136 -6.35 16.88 -2.91
CA ARG A 136 -6.19 18.17 -2.25
C ARG A 136 -5.80 17.91 -0.81
N VAL A 137 -4.69 18.51 -0.39
CA VAL A 137 -4.09 18.24 0.91
C VAL A 137 -3.89 19.54 1.67
N ARG A 138 -3.92 19.42 2.99
CA ARG A 138 -3.61 20.48 3.93
C ARG A 138 -2.55 19.97 4.87
N THR A 139 -1.50 20.76 5.07
CA THR A 139 -0.43 20.45 6.01
C THR A 139 -0.31 21.58 7.01
N THR A 140 -0.28 21.27 8.29
CA THR A 140 -0.02 22.25 9.35
C THR A 140 1.33 21.95 9.96
N ILE A 141 2.17 22.95 10.13
CA ILE A 141 3.43 22.85 10.90
C ILE A 141 3.47 23.90 12.00
N ILE A 142 4.20 23.60 13.08
CA ILE A 142 4.51 24.57 14.13
C ILE A 142 5.94 25.06 13.93
N VAL A 143 6.13 26.37 13.73
CA VAL A 143 7.42 27.03 13.59
C VAL A 143 7.51 28.15 14.61
N GLU A 144 8.48 28.08 15.53
CA GLU A 144 8.68 29.10 16.59
C GLU A 144 7.38 29.42 17.39
N ASP A 145 6.62 28.39 17.76
CA ASP A 145 5.30 28.48 18.42
C ASP A 145 4.16 29.09 17.58
N GLU A 146 4.39 29.40 16.30
CA GLU A 146 3.36 29.81 15.36
C GLU A 146 2.90 28.66 14.46
N GLN A 147 1.59 28.55 14.25
CA GLN A 147 1.00 27.57 13.36
C GLN A 147 0.98 28.09 11.92
N VAL A 148 1.63 27.39 11.01
CA VAL A 148 1.65 27.70 9.58
C VAL A 148 0.90 26.60 8.82
N THR A 149 -0.09 27.00 8.02
CA THR A 149 -0.88 26.07 7.20
C THR A 149 -0.53 26.20 5.73
N PHE A 150 -0.21 25.07 5.13
CA PHE A 150 0.04 24.86 3.73
C PHE A 150 -1.18 24.17 3.13
N THR A 151 -1.53 24.54 1.91
CA THR A 151 -2.52 23.80 1.11
C THR A 151 -1.85 23.40 -0.19
N GLY A 152 -2.20 22.24 -0.73
CA GLY A 152 -1.62 21.81 -1.99
C GLY A 152 -2.52 20.91 -2.79
N ASP A 153 -2.29 20.93 -4.10
CA ASP A 153 -2.90 20.02 -5.05
C ASP A 153 -1.81 19.04 -5.54
N ILE A 154 -2.10 17.75 -5.43
CA ILE A 154 -1.24 16.66 -5.90
C ILE A 154 -1.95 16.02 -7.08
N ILE A 155 -1.27 15.95 -8.22
CA ILE A 155 -1.78 15.30 -9.43
C ILE A 155 -0.77 14.22 -9.82
N ILE A 156 -1.26 13.01 -10.03
CA ILE A 156 -0.48 11.85 -10.47
C ILE A 156 -1.10 11.41 -11.79
N LYS A 157 -0.35 11.55 -12.89
CA LYS A 157 -0.77 11.05 -14.20
C LYS A 157 -0.13 9.72 -14.44
N ASN A 158 -0.91 8.68 -14.65
CA ASN A 158 -0.42 7.31 -14.76
C ASN A 158 -0.65 6.77 -16.17
N GLU A 159 0.27 5.92 -16.64
CA GLU A 159 0.15 5.17 -17.88
C GLU A 159 0.75 3.77 -17.71
N ILE A 160 0.01 2.74 -18.14
CA ILE A 160 0.60 1.41 -18.32
C ILE A 160 1.41 1.43 -19.61
N VAL A 161 2.74 1.41 -19.50
CA VAL A 161 3.63 1.66 -20.64
C VAL A 161 4.13 0.40 -21.33
N LEU A 162 4.28 -0.71 -20.60
CA LEU A 162 4.79 -1.98 -21.12
C LEU A 162 4.55 -3.14 -20.15
N ILE A 163 4.76 -4.36 -20.64
CA ILE A 163 4.88 -5.59 -19.84
C ILE A 163 6.30 -6.12 -20.05
N GLU A 164 7.04 -6.37 -18.97
CA GLU A 164 8.40 -6.91 -19.05
C GLU A 164 8.73 -7.86 -17.90
N SER A 165 9.82 -8.61 -18.08
CA SER A 165 10.37 -9.45 -17.02
C SER A 165 11.14 -8.60 -16.01
N VAL A 166 10.82 -8.76 -14.73
CA VAL A 166 11.49 -8.05 -13.62
C VAL A 166 12.08 -9.06 -12.64
N THR A 167 13.35 -8.87 -12.26
CA THR A 167 14.01 -9.67 -11.22
C THR A 167 14.28 -8.79 -10.00
N VAL A 168 13.85 -9.26 -8.84
CA VAL A 168 14.06 -8.69 -7.50
C VAL A 168 14.44 -9.83 -6.54
N PRO A 169 14.81 -9.57 -5.27
CA PRO A 169 15.19 -10.64 -4.36
C PRO A 169 14.12 -11.72 -4.15
N ALA A 170 12.83 -11.36 -4.24
CA ALA A 170 11.72 -12.32 -4.15
C ALA A 170 11.62 -13.30 -5.34
N GLY A 171 12.32 -13.03 -6.45
CA GLY A 171 12.30 -13.88 -7.63
C GLY A 171 12.30 -13.13 -8.96
N THR A 172 11.95 -13.86 -10.02
CA THR A 172 11.78 -13.29 -11.36
C THR A 172 10.32 -13.40 -11.77
N PHE A 173 9.73 -12.25 -12.11
CA PHE A 173 8.36 -12.09 -12.56
C PHE A 173 8.41 -11.87 -14.08
N PRO A 174 8.06 -12.88 -14.91
CA PRO A 174 8.24 -12.80 -16.36
C PRO A 174 7.31 -11.78 -17.04
N GLU A 175 6.17 -11.49 -16.42
CA GLU A 175 5.14 -10.59 -16.94
C GLU A 175 4.72 -9.60 -15.85
N ALA A 176 5.51 -8.54 -15.67
CA ALA A 176 5.17 -7.42 -14.80
C ALA A 176 4.71 -6.21 -15.63
N PHE A 177 3.54 -5.67 -15.32
CA PHE A 177 3.04 -4.42 -15.87
C PHE A 177 3.82 -3.26 -15.29
N LYS A 178 4.45 -2.46 -16.15
CA LYS A 178 5.09 -1.22 -15.77
C LYS A 178 4.10 -0.06 -15.91
N ILE A 179 3.89 0.65 -14.81
CA ILE A 179 3.19 1.93 -14.77
C ILE A 179 4.24 3.02 -14.65
N ASP A 180 4.24 3.97 -15.59
CA ASP A 180 4.97 5.23 -15.42
C ASP A 180 3.99 6.31 -14.95
N SER A 181 4.39 7.04 -13.92
CA SER A 181 3.60 8.10 -13.30
C SER A 181 4.37 9.41 -13.22
N ASP A 182 3.78 10.47 -13.76
CA ASP A 182 4.25 11.84 -13.60
C ASP A 182 3.49 12.48 -12.43
N LYS A 183 4.19 12.74 -11.33
CA LYS A 183 3.62 13.36 -10.12
C LYS A 183 4.03 14.82 -10.04
N SER A 184 3.03 15.70 -9.94
CA SER A 184 3.22 17.12 -9.68
C SER A 184 2.51 17.52 -8.40
N MET A 185 3.18 18.29 -7.55
CA MET A 185 2.60 18.92 -6.36
C MET A 185 2.72 20.42 -6.51
N ASN A 186 1.61 21.15 -6.32
CA ASN A 186 1.62 22.60 -6.14
C ASN A 186 1.24 22.89 -4.70
N ILE A 187 2.13 23.48 -3.93
CA ILE A 187 1.93 23.79 -2.51
C ILE A 187 1.94 25.31 -2.34
N SER A 188 0.95 25.85 -1.64
CA SER A 188 0.80 27.27 -1.36
C SER A 188 0.69 27.53 0.15
N VAL A 189 1.28 28.64 0.60
CA VAL A 189 1.28 29.10 1.99
C VAL A 189 1.08 30.62 2.03
N ASP A 190 0.39 31.11 3.06
CA ASP A 190 0.30 32.54 3.37
C ASP A 190 0.98 32.81 4.72
N ILE A 191 2.00 33.67 4.72
CA ILE A 191 2.71 34.08 5.93
C ILE A 191 2.73 35.60 5.98
N GLY A 192 2.08 36.18 6.99
CA GLY A 192 2.05 37.63 7.20
C GLY A 192 1.45 38.43 6.03
N GLY A 193 0.47 37.86 5.30
CA GLY A 193 -0.16 38.50 4.14
C GLY A 193 0.65 38.42 2.86
N THR A 194 1.74 37.64 2.85
CA THR A 194 2.51 37.30 1.65
C THR A 194 2.24 35.84 1.27
N SER A 195 1.71 35.63 0.07
CA SER A 195 1.50 34.29 -0.48
C SER A 195 2.76 33.81 -1.19
N MET A 196 3.18 32.58 -0.89
CA MET A 196 4.26 31.86 -1.57
C MET A 196 3.73 30.54 -2.12
N SER A 197 4.25 30.12 -3.28
CA SER A 197 3.90 28.84 -3.90
C SER A 197 5.15 28.11 -4.35
N PHE A 198 5.14 26.78 -4.23
CA PHE A 198 6.23 25.89 -4.58
C PHE A 198 5.70 24.74 -5.43
N ASP A 199 6.44 24.39 -6.47
CA ASP A 199 6.15 23.22 -7.29
C ASP A 199 7.19 22.13 -7.01
N ALA A 200 6.73 20.89 -6.88
CA ALA A 200 7.57 19.71 -6.81
C ALA A 200 7.14 18.68 -7.86
N TYR A 201 8.12 18.02 -8.45
CA TYR A 201 7.91 17.02 -9.49
C TYR A 201 8.62 15.72 -9.12
N THR A 202 7.99 14.59 -9.43
CA THR A 202 8.58 13.27 -9.24
C THR A 202 8.11 12.34 -10.34
N ASP A 203 9.06 11.68 -11.00
CA ASP A 203 8.77 10.61 -11.94
C ASP A 203 8.81 9.29 -11.19
N ILE A 204 7.80 8.45 -11.37
CA ILE A 204 7.69 7.15 -10.70
C ILE A 204 7.51 6.08 -11.76
N SER A 205 8.28 5.00 -11.67
CA SER A 205 8.05 3.77 -12.41
C SER A 205 7.75 2.67 -11.41
N SER A 206 6.60 2.01 -11.54
CA SER A 206 6.17 0.93 -10.66
C SER A 206 5.87 -0.33 -11.49
N TRP A 207 6.33 -1.48 -11.02
CA TRP A 207 6.11 -2.77 -11.67
C TRP A 207 5.21 -3.63 -10.79
N TYR A 208 4.14 -4.14 -11.39
CA TYR A 208 3.17 -4.99 -10.73
C TYR A 208 3.09 -6.34 -11.44
N ALA A 209 3.16 -7.42 -10.67
CA ALA A 209 2.96 -8.78 -11.16
C ALA A 209 1.62 -9.34 -10.68
N GLU A 210 1.00 -10.15 -11.51
CA GLU A 210 -0.26 -10.82 -11.18
C GLU A 210 -0.11 -11.70 -9.92
N ASP A 211 -1.15 -11.72 -9.09
CA ASP A 211 -1.24 -12.42 -7.79
C ASP A 211 -0.17 -12.07 -6.75
N THR A 212 0.71 -11.11 -7.08
CA THR A 212 1.83 -10.65 -6.26
C THR A 212 1.68 -9.18 -5.87
N GLY A 213 1.21 -8.34 -6.78
CA GLY A 213 1.14 -6.90 -6.59
C GLY A 213 2.46 -6.19 -6.93
N LEU A 214 2.80 -5.14 -6.17
CA LEU A 214 4.01 -4.34 -6.41
C LEU A 214 5.26 -5.20 -6.21
N VAL A 215 6.10 -5.32 -7.23
CA VAL A 215 7.38 -6.04 -7.14
C VAL A 215 8.57 -5.10 -7.07
N LYS A 216 8.45 -3.92 -7.70
CA LYS A 216 9.50 -2.91 -7.78
C LYS A 216 8.91 -1.53 -7.97
N GLN A 217 9.54 -0.53 -7.39
CA GLN A 217 9.28 0.88 -7.69
C GLN A 217 10.59 1.66 -7.77
N ILE A 218 10.66 2.62 -8.68
CA ILE A 218 11.73 3.62 -8.75
C ILE A 218 11.07 4.99 -8.78
N SER A 219 11.42 5.86 -7.84
CA SER A 219 10.97 7.25 -7.80
C SER A 219 12.18 8.17 -7.98
N LYS A 220 12.08 9.13 -8.91
CA LYS A 220 13.12 10.13 -9.19
C LYS A 220 12.58 11.51 -8.87
N ALA A 221 13.23 12.17 -7.90
CA ALA A 221 12.96 13.55 -7.53
C ALA A 221 14.27 14.35 -7.55
N THR A 222 14.17 15.67 -7.41
CA THR A 222 15.35 16.56 -7.36
C THR A 222 16.32 16.19 -6.22
N CYS A 223 15.80 15.65 -5.11
CA CYS A 223 16.60 15.22 -3.95
C CYS A 223 17.28 13.85 -4.13
N GLY A 224 16.98 13.11 -5.20
CA GLY A 224 17.62 11.85 -5.53
C GLY A 224 16.66 10.79 -6.04
N THR A 225 17.13 9.55 -6.04
CA THR A 225 16.36 8.38 -6.48
C THR A 225 16.10 7.45 -5.32
N THR A 226 14.85 7.04 -5.17
CA THR A 226 14.41 6.00 -4.25
C THR A 226 14.07 4.75 -5.03
N THR A 227 14.49 3.58 -4.55
CA THR A 227 14.09 2.28 -5.10
C THR A 227 13.42 1.46 -4.02
N ILE A 228 12.31 0.80 -4.36
CA ILE A 228 11.63 -0.19 -3.54
C ILE A 228 11.68 -1.52 -4.27
N GLU A 229 12.06 -2.60 -3.59
CA GLU A 229 12.08 -3.96 -4.15
C GLU A 229 11.43 -4.94 -3.17
N LEU A 230 10.60 -5.84 -3.70
CA LEU A 230 10.04 -6.95 -2.94
C LEU A 230 11.15 -7.93 -2.57
N LEU A 231 11.31 -8.17 -1.27
CA LEU A 231 12.29 -9.09 -0.72
C LEU A 231 11.78 -10.52 -0.70
N TYR A 232 10.59 -10.72 -0.12
CA TYR A 232 9.89 -11.99 -0.04
C TYR A 232 8.45 -11.75 0.42
N ILE A 233 7.61 -12.78 0.29
CA ILE A 233 6.25 -12.83 0.82
C ILE A 233 6.23 -13.91 1.90
N GLU A 234 5.65 -13.59 3.05
CA GLU A 234 5.41 -14.53 4.15
C GLU A 234 3.91 -14.77 4.27
N GLU A 235 3.50 -16.03 4.37
CA GLU A 235 2.10 -16.43 4.60
C GLU A 235 2.03 -17.18 5.94
N LYS A 236 1.24 -16.66 6.89
CA LYS A 236 1.00 -17.35 8.16
C LYS A 236 -0.17 -18.31 7.98
N GLY A 237 0.13 -19.56 7.62
CA GLY A 237 -0.95 -20.56 7.52
C GLY A 237 -0.67 -21.87 6.78
N ILE A 238 0.58 -22.22 6.47
CA ILE A 238 0.93 -23.54 5.90
C ILE A 238 2.06 -24.19 6.71
#